data_AF-A0A845RN80-F1
#
_entry.id   AF-A0A845RN80-F1
#
_cell.length_a   1.000
_cell.length_b   1.000
_cell.length_c   1.000
_cell.angle_alpha   90.00
_cell.angle_beta   90.00
_cell.angle_gamma   90.00
#
_symmetry.space_group_name_H-M   'P 1'
#
loop_
_entity.id
_entity.type
_entity.pdbx_description
1 polymer ?
#
loop_
_entity_poly.entity_id
_entity_poly.type
_entity_poly.pdbx_seq_one_letter_code
_entity_poly.pdbx_strand_id
1 'polypeptide(L)'
;MKPIIFCLLFISMASCSPDEAYGRVSKVVDGDTFDVALQDYNASQISEDIIRIRLADIDTPETRGAKACEAGKNASAYTRAWLLSTYIFLDLDD
;
A
#
# COMPACT_ATOMS: atom_id res chain seq x y z
N MET A 1 40.51 12.47 12.05
CA MET A 1 39.28 11.73 12.41
C MET A 1 38.33 12.72 13.07
N LYS A 2 37.14 13.09 12.60
CA LYS A 2 36.15 12.53 11.66
C LYS A 2 35.25 13.70 11.18
N PRO A 3 35.32 14.16 9.91
CA PRO A 3 34.26 15.00 9.34
C PRO A 3 33.08 14.16 8.82
N ILE A 4 33.26 12.83 8.74
CA ILE A 4 32.30 11.87 8.16
C ILE A 4 30.98 11.82 8.96
N ILE A 5 31.03 12.08 10.28
CA ILE A 5 29.83 12.04 11.14
C ILE A 5 28.85 13.16 10.80
N PHE A 6 29.33 14.34 10.38
CA PHE A 6 28.45 15.46 10.05
C PHE A 6 27.73 15.28 8.71
N CYS A 7 28.34 14.58 7.74
CA CYS A 7 27.67 14.24 6.48
C CYS A 7 26.57 13.18 6.64
N LEU A 8 26.71 12.26 7.60
CA LEU A 8 25.70 11.21 7.86
C LEU A 8 24.40 11.76 8.49
N LEU A 9 24.46 12.91 9.16
CA LEU A 9 23.32 13.55 9.81
C LEU A 9 22.39 14.32 8.84
N PHE A 10 22.84 14.60 7.62
CA PHE A 10 22.01 15.28 6.61
C PHE A 10 21.10 14.33 5.80
N ILE A 11 21.34 13.02 5.88
CA ILE A 11 20.58 12.02 5.11
C ILE A 11 19.22 11.69 5.76
N SER A 12 19.02 12.02 7.04
CA SER A 12 17.79 11.67 7.78
C SER A 12 16.65 12.68 7.63
N MET A 13 16.78 13.69 6.77
CA MET A 13 15.72 14.64 6.41
C MET A 13 15.05 14.24 5.10
N ALA A 14 14.81 12.95 4.88
CA ALA A 14 13.94 12.52 3.80
C ALA A 14 12.50 12.83 4.22
N SER A 15 11.98 13.98 3.80
CA SER A 15 10.55 14.26 3.93
C SER A 15 9.82 13.34 2.95
N CYS A 16 9.16 12.33 3.49
CA CYS A 16 8.17 11.53 2.77
C CYS A 16 7.11 12.48 2.19
N SER A 17 6.74 12.32 0.92
CA SER A 17 5.73 13.15 0.25
C SER A 17 4.42 13.10 1.07
N PRO A 18 3.60 14.17 1.12
CA PRO A 18 2.35 14.15 1.89
C PRO A 18 1.44 12.96 1.56
N ASP A 19 1.53 12.49 0.32
CA ASP A 19 0.68 11.44 -0.24
C ASP A 19 1.35 10.06 -0.22
N GLU A 20 2.55 9.95 0.36
CA GLU A 20 3.21 8.68 0.60
C GLU A 20 2.73 8.05 1.92
N ALA A 21 2.47 6.73 1.88
CA ALA A 21 2.05 5.97 3.05
C ALA A 21 2.80 4.64 3.16
N TYR A 22 2.97 4.17 4.40
CA TYR A 22 3.60 2.89 4.70
C TYR A 22 2.71 2.05 5.62
N GLY A 23 2.55 0.77 5.28
CA GLY A 23 1.72 -0.12 6.08
C GLY A 23 1.81 -1.58 5.68
N ARG A 24 1.08 -2.41 6.43
CA ARG A 24 0.99 -3.86 6.20
C ARG A 24 -0.34 -4.20 5.58
N VAL A 25 -0.33 -4.97 4.51
CA VAL A 25 -1.57 -5.47 3.90
C VAL A 25 -2.23 -6.48 4.84
N SER A 26 -3.43 -6.13 5.30
CA SER A 26 -4.19 -6.90 6.29
C SER A 26 -5.21 -7.83 5.62
N LYS A 27 -5.68 -7.47 4.44
CA LYS A 27 -6.69 -8.23 3.68
C LYS A 27 -6.56 -7.94 2.19
N VAL A 28 -6.87 -8.93 1.37
CA VAL A 28 -7.03 -8.77 -0.08
C VAL A 28 -8.49 -9.04 -0.43
N VAL A 29 -9.12 -8.11 -1.16
CA VAL A 29 -10.54 -8.18 -1.55
C VAL A 29 -10.66 -8.90 -2.90
N ASP A 30 -9.86 -8.48 -3.88
CA ASP A 30 -9.75 -9.04 -5.23
C ASP A 30 -8.33 -8.80 -5.78
N GLY A 31 -8.12 -8.75 -7.10
CA GLY A 31 -6.79 -8.63 -7.68
C GLY A 31 -6.18 -7.23 -7.62
N ASP A 32 -7.00 -6.18 -7.60
CA ASP A 32 -6.59 -4.77 -7.58
C ASP A 32 -6.99 -4.03 -6.30
N THR A 33 -7.81 -4.66 -5.45
CA THR A 33 -8.34 -4.05 -4.21
C THR A 33 -7.88 -4.79 -2.96
N PHE A 34 -7.31 -4.08 -2.00
CA PHE A 34 -6.83 -4.63 -0.72
C PHE A 34 -6.85 -3.59 0.41
N ASP A 35 -6.85 -4.08 1.66
CA ASP A 35 -6.87 -3.23 2.86
C ASP A 35 -5.48 -3.21 3.50
N VAL A 36 -5.01 -2.02 3.90
CA VAL A 36 -3.68 -1.78 4.47
C VAL A 36 -3.82 -1.17 5.85
N ALA A 37 -3.19 -1.79 6.85
CA ALA A 37 -3.03 -1.22 8.18
C ALA A 37 -1.79 -0.33 8.20
N LEU A 38 -1.99 0.97 8.37
CA LEU A 38 -0.93 1.97 8.29
C LEU A 38 -0.03 1.94 9.54
N GLN A 39 1.25 2.22 9.35
CA GLN A 39 2.23 2.35 10.44
C GLN A 39 2.95 3.69 10.46
N ASP A 40 3.16 4.27 9.29
CA ASP A 40 3.73 5.61 9.14
C ASP A 40 3.06 6.28 7.94
N TYR A 41 2.54 7.48 8.13
CA TYR A 41 1.89 8.26 7.08
C TYR A 41 1.99 9.75 7.42
N ASN A 42 2.32 10.58 6.42
CA ASN A 42 2.48 12.03 6.59
C ASN A 42 1.18 12.83 6.32
N ALA A 43 0.08 12.15 6.06
CA ALA A 43 -1.12 12.78 5.56
C ALA A 43 -2.01 13.34 6.69
N SER A 44 -2.25 14.66 6.63
CA SER A 44 -3.37 15.33 7.29
C SER A 44 -4.76 14.87 6.79
N GLN A 45 -4.79 13.95 5.81
CA GLN A 45 -5.99 13.50 5.11
C GLN A 45 -6.52 12.12 5.57
N ILE A 46 -5.75 11.35 6.35
CA ILE A 46 -6.15 10.00 6.76
C ILE A 46 -6.50 9.98 8.25
N SER A 47 -7.77 9.64 8.54
CA SER A 47 -8.32 9.56 9.90
C SER A 47 -8.48 8.13 10.43
N GLU A 48 -8.16 7.12 9.62
CA GLU A 48 -8.38 5.70 9.92
C GLU A 48 -7.07 4.91 9.90
N ASP A 49 -6.92 3.95 10.82
CA ASP A 49 -5.74 3.07 10.90
C ASP A 49 -5.66 2.05 9.76
N ILE A 50 -6.80 1.77 9.11
CA ILE A 50 -6.91 0.83 8.00
C ILE A 50 -7.57 1.54 6.83
N ILE A 51 -6.87 1.58 5.70
CA ILE A 51 -7.41 2.15 4.44
C ILE A 51 -7.61 1.04 3.41
N ARG A 52 -8.60 1.22 2.52
CA ARG A 52 -8.79 0.37 1.34
C ARG A 52 -8.13 1.04 0.14
N ILE A 53 -7.22 0.30 -0.48
CA ILE A 53 -6.52 0.69 -1.70
C ILE A 53 -7.15 -0.01 -2.89
N ARG A 54 -7.30 0.74 -3.98
CA ARG A 54 -7.57 0.23 -5.32
C ARG A 54 -6.49 0.76 -6.25
N LEU A 55 -5.90 -0.09 -7.07
CA LEU A 55 -4.87 0.34 -8.03
C LEU A 55 -5.48 1.25 -9.11
N ALA A 56 -4.85 2.39 -9.40
CA ALA A 56 -5.43 3.46 -10.21
C ALA A 56 -5.72 3.07 -11.68
N ASP A 57 -4.85 2.25 -12.29
CA ASP A 57 -4.88 1.97 -13.74
C ASP A 57 -5.32 0.55 -14.10
N ILE A 58 -5.63 -0.29 -13.10
CA ILE A 58 -5.91 -1.71 -13.31
C ILE A 58 -7.22 -2.06 -12.61
N ASP A 59 -8.12 -2.70 -13.35
CA ASP A 59 -9.38 -3.26 -12.82
C ASP A 59 -9.38 -4.78 -13.06
N THR A 60 -9.28 -5.56 -11.98
CA THR A 60 -9.28 -7.02 -12.11
C THR A 60 -10.69 -7.58 -12.04
N PRO A 61 -10.94 -8.78 -12.60
CA PRO A 61 -12.27 -9.36 -12.51
C PRO A 61 -12.68 -9.61 -11.05
N GLU A 62 -13.96 -9.39 -10.78
CA GLU A 62 -14.53 -9.46 -9.44
C GLU A 62 -14.48 -10.88 -8.83
N THR A 63 -14.30 -10.96 -7.51
CA THR A 63 -14.37 -12.23 -6.77
C THR A 63 -15.77 -12.54 -6.23
N ARG A 64 -16.68 -11.55 -6.22
CA ARG A 64 -18.01 -11.64 -5.59
C ARG A 64 -19.09 -10.95 -6.43
N GLY A 65 -20.35 -11.25 -6.11
CA GLY A 65 -21.51 -10.67 -6.79
C GLY A 65 -21.77 -11.25 -8.19
N ALA A 66 -22.60 -10.56 -8.98
CA ALA A 66 -23.05 -11.05 -10.30
C ALA A 66 -21.93 -11.16 -11.34
N LYS A 67 -20.81 -10.43 -11.15
CA LYS A 67 -19.63 -10.46 -12.02
C LYS A 67 -18.55 -11.43 -11.54
N ALA A 68 -18.78 -12.15 -10.45
CA ALA A 68 -17.81 -13.08 -9.90
C ALA A 68 -17.42 -14.14 -10.94
N CYS A 69 -16.12 -14.27 -11.20
CA CYS A 69 -15.62 -15.26 -12.14
C CYS A 69 -14.31 -15.90 -11.65
N GLU A 70 -13.90 -16.99 -12.31
CA GLU A 70 -12.70 -17.72 -11.92
C GLU A 70 -11.41 -16.90 -12.14
N ALA A 71 -11.39 -16.06 -13.17
CA ALA A 71 -10.28 -15.14 -13.40
C ALA A 71 -10.09 -14.17 -12.22
N GLY A 72 -11.18 -13.73 -11.58
CA GLY A 72 -11.12 -12.89 -10.39
C GLY A 72 -10.54 -13.60 -9.18
N LYS A 73 -10.88 -14.88 -8.99
CA LYS A 73 -10.26 -15.71 -7.95
C LYS A 73 -8.77 -15.89 -8.18
N ASN A 74 -8.37 -16.12 -9.43
CA ASN A 74 -6.96 -16.27 -9.80
C ASN A 74 -6.17 -14.98 -9.58
N ALA A 75 -6.72 -13.83 -9.99
CA ALA A 75 -6.11 -12.52 -9.75
C ALA A 75 -5.97 -12.24 -8.25
N SER A 76 -7.04 -12.46 -7.47
CA SER A 76 -7.00 -12.32 -6.01
C SER A 76 -6.00 -13.26 -5.35
N ALA A 77 -5.88 -14.51 -5.82
CA ALA A 77 -4.90 -15.46 -5.30
C ALA A 77 -3.46 -15.00 -5.59
N TYR A 78 -3.20 -14.46 -6.78
CA TYR A 78 -1.91 -13.87 -7.12
C TYR A 78 -1.57 -12.69 -6.20
N THR A 79 -2.48 -11.73 -6.05
CA THR A 79 -2.29 -10.57 -5.17
C THR A 79 -2.09 -11.00 -3.72
N ARG A 80 -2.83 -11.99 -3.23
CA ARG A 80 -2.62 -12.57 -1.88
C ARG A 80 -1.25 -13.19 -1.70
N ALA A 81 -0.75 -13.92 -2.70
CA ALA A 81 0.55 -14.58 -2.59
C ALA A 81 1.70 -13.57 -2.47
N TRP A 82 1.58 -12.39 -3.07
CA TRP A 82 2.61 -11.35 -3.04
C TRP A 82 2.45 -10.36 -1.89
N LEU A 83 1.22 -9.90 -1.66
CA LEU A 83 0.99 -8.72 -0.82
C LEU A 83 0.48 -9.06 0.56
N LEU A 84 -0.28 -10.15 0.75
CA LEU A 84 -0.91 -10.40 2.06
C LEU A 84 0.14 -10.55 3.16
N SER A 85 -0.03 -9.83 4.26
CA SER A 85 0.93 -9.74 5.36
C SER A 85 2.28 -9.08 5.05
N THR A 86 2.48 -8.59 3.83
CA THR A 86 3.68 -7.85 3.41
C THR A 86 3.54 -6.37 3.78
N TYR A 87 4.68 -5.75 4.09
CA TYR A 87 4.81 -4.31 4.27
C TYR A 87 5.09 -3.63 2.93
N ILE A 88 4.36 -2.58 2.62
CA ILE A 88 4.44 -1.87 1.34
C ILE A 88 4.52 -0.36 1.56
N PHE A 89 5.16 0.30 0.59
CA PHE A 89 5.11 1.74 0.41
C PHE A 89 4.08 2.04 -0.68
N LEU A 90 3.27 3.07 -0.44
CA LEU A 90 2.19 3.50 -1.30
C LEU A 90 2.43 4.95 -1.67
N ASP A 91 2.14 5.26 -2.93
CA ASP A 91 1.96 6.61 -3.45
C ASP A 91 0.45 6.76 -3.63
N LEU A 92 -0.20 7.58 -2.81
CA LEU A 92 -1.65 7.76 -2.82
C LEU A 92 -2.00 8.88 -3.79
N ASP A 93 -2.94 8.60 -4.69
CA ASP A 93 -3.50 9.61 -5.58
C ASP A 93 -4.60 10.43 -4.86
N ASP A 94 -4.74 11.70 -5.25
CA ASP A 94 -5.77 12.66 -4.76
C ASP A 94 -7.23 12.19 -4.98
#